data_AF-A0A351E7V7-F1
#
_entry.id   AF-A0A351E7V7-F1
#
_cell.length_a   1.000
_cell.length_b   1.000
_cell.length_c   1.000
_cell.angle_alpha   90.00
_cell.angle_beta   90.00
_cell.angle_gamma   90.00
#
_symmetry.space_group_name_H-M   'P 1'
#
loop_
_entity.id
_entity.type
_entity.pdbx_description
1 polymer ?
#
loop_
_entity_poly.entity_id
_entity_poly.type
_entity_poly.pdbx_seq_one_letter_code
_entity_poly.pdbx_strand_id
1 'polypeptide(L)' 'KMYIPGYGFAMAGDTGGAIGGYRIDLFMNSLWQCYEWGRREVEIYIL' A
#
# COMPACT_ATOMS: atom_id res chain seq x y z
N LYS A 1 -7.30 5.88 -9.47
CA LYS A 1 -6.21 4.88 -9.54
C LYS A 1 -4.99 5.48 -8.83
N MET A 2 -3.89 4.76 -8.60
CA MET A 2 -2.71 5.36 -7.99
C MET A 2 -1.39 4.72 -8.43
N TYR A 3 -0.29 5.43 -8.26
CA TYR A 3 1.07 4.91 -8.35
C TYR A 3 1.76 5.04 -6.99
N ILE A 4 2.33 3.93 -6.52
CA ILE A 4 3.03 3.82 -5.24
C ILE A 4 4.49 3.46 -5.54
N PRO A 5 5.46 4.34 -5.28
CA PRO A 5 6.87 4.06 -5.53
C PRO A 5 7.32 2.75 -4.86
N GLY A 6 7.89 1.84 -5.66
CA GLY A 6 8.35 0.52 -5.21
C GLY A 6 7.28 -0.58 -5.21
N TYR A 7 5.99 -0.25 -5.30
CA TYR A 7 4.89 -1.23 -5.45
C TYR A 7 4.35 -1.25 -6.89
N GLY A 8 4.22 -0.08 -7.51
CA GLY A 8 3.71 0.08 -8.87
C GLY A 8 2.32 0.71 -8.93
N PHE A 9 1.62 0.47 -10.03
CA PHE A 9 0.25 0.94 -10.21
C PHE A 9 -0.73 0.08 -9.42
N ALA A 10 -1.66 0.73 -8.73
CA ALA A 10 -2.65 0.07 -7.88
C ALA A 10 -4.03 0.73 -7.98
N MET A 11 -5.04 -0.01 -7.54
CA MET A 11 -6.41 0.45 -7.35
C MET A 11 -6.86 0.01 -5.95
N ALA A 12 -7.51 0.91 -5.22
CA ALA A 12 -8.11 0.55 -3.93
C ALA A 12 -9.24 -0.47 -4.18
N GLY A 13 -9.10 -1.65 -3.58
CA GLY A 13 -10.05 -2.75 -3.73
C GLY A 13 -10.71 -3.20 -2.43
N ASP A 14 -10.29 -2.67 -1.27
CA ASP A 14 -10.78 -3.07 0.05
C ASP A 14 -10.63 -1.94 1.08
N THR A 15 -11.28 -2.08 2.23
CA THR A 15 -11.22 -1.19 3.40
C THR A 15 -11.05 -2.00 4.69
N GLY A 16 -10.39 -1.44 5.70
CA GLY A 16 -10.23 -2.11 6.99
C GLY A 16 -10.26 -1.13 8.15
N GLY A 17 -10.84 -1.52 9.29
CA GLY A 17 -11.02 -0.63 10.45
C GLY A 17 -9.72 -0.09 11.07
N ALA A 18 -8.58 -0.73 10.82
CA ALA A 18 -7.26 -0.27 11.25
C ALA A 18 -6.62 0.76 10.29
N ILE A 19 -7.24 0.99 9.13
CA ILE A 19 -6.75 1.87 8.07
C ILE A 19 -7.56 3.17 8.11
N GLY A 20 -6.89 4.26 8.48
CA GLY A 20 -7.50 5.58 8.60
C GLY A 20 -6.48 6.70 8.40
N GLY A 21 -6.97 7.89 8.07
CA GLY A 21 -6.12 9.03 7.68
C GLY A 21 -5.37 8.75 6.37
N TYR A 22 -4.11 9.18 6.29
CA TYR A 22 -3.23 8.96 5.14
C TYR A 22 -2.48 7.63 5.24
N ARG A 23 -3.18 6.55 5.58
CA ARG A 23 -2.64 5.18 5.65
C ARG A 23 -3.30 4.32 4.60
N ILE A 24 -2.52 3.49 3.93
CA ILE A 24 -2.99 2.43 3.03
C ILE A 24 -2.34 1.09 3.42
N ASP A 25 -3.04 -0.02 3.14
CA ASP A 25 -2.49 -1.37 3.25
C ASP A 25 -2.26 -1.94 1.85
N LEU A 26 -1.20 -2.72 1.68
CA LEU A 26 -0.77 -3.26 0.39
C LEU A 26 -0.83 -4.78 0.41
N PHE A 27 -1.59 -5.35 -0.52
CA PHE A 27 -1.61 -6.79 -0.71
C PHE A 27 -0.27 -7.28 -1.29
N MET A 28 0.27 -8.32 -0.67
CA MET A 28 1.49 -9.03 -1.08
C MET A 28 1.21 -10.54 -1.08
N ASN A 29 1.94 -11.30 -1.91
CA ASN A 29 1.68 -12.72 -2.09
C ASN A 29 2.30 -13.61 -0.99
N SER A 30 3.20 -13.06 -0.18
CA SER A 30 3.82 -13.80 0.92
C SER A 30 4.13 -12.90 2.11
N LEU A 31 4.18 -13.52 3.30
CA LEU A 31 4.57 -12.83 4.52
C LEU A 31 6.00 -12.25 4.42
N TRP A 32 6.89 -12.93 3.70
CA TRP A 32 8.25 -12.45 3.48
C TRP A 32 8.28 -11.12 2.71
N GLN A 33 7.46 -11.01 1.65
CA GLN A 33 7.31 -9.74 0.91
C GLN A 33 6.77 -8.62 1.80
N CYS A 34 5.86 -8.92 2.74
CA CYS A 34 5.41 -7.95 3.72
C CYS A 34 6.55 -7.45 4.62
N TYR A 35 7.48 -8.33 5.02
CA TYR A 35 8.64 -7.94 5.82
C TYR A 35 9.67 -7.14 5.02
N GLU A 36 9.95 -7.54 3.78
CA GLU A 36 10.85 -6.79 2.88
C GLU A 36 10.32 -5.38 2.58
N TRP A 37 9.00 -5.25 2.44
CA TRP A 37 8.35 -3.95 2.31
C TRP A 37 8.37 -3.17 3.64
N GLY A 38 7.90 -3.77 4.73
CA GLY A 38 7.81 -3.09 6.03
C GLY A 38 6.90 -1.85 6.02
N ARG A 39 6.72 -1.24 7.20
CA ARG A 39 5.95 0.01 7.31
C ARG A 39 6.83 1.19 6.93
N ARG A 40 6.34 2.04 6.03
CA ARG A 40 7.09 3.18 5.51
C ARG A 40 6.16 4.33 5.15
N GLU A 41 6.69 5.54 5.29
CA GLU A 41 6.07 6.73 4.73
C GLU A 41 6.58 6.90 3.30
N VAL A 42 5.66 7.05 2.35
CA VAL A 42 5.97 7.24 0.93
C VAL A 42 5.02 8.27 0.35
N GLU A 43 5.54 9.13 -0.51
CA GLU A 43 4.71 10.00 -1.34
C GLU A 43 4.12 9.16 -2.47
N ILE A 44 2.79 9.15 -2.58
CA ILE A 44 2.05 8.42 -3.61
C ILE A 44 1.35 9.40 -4.54
N TYR A 45 1.03 8.92 -5.74
CA TYR A 45 0.37 9.74 -6.77
C TYR A 45 -1.02 9.19 -7.05
N ILE A 46 -2.04 10.02 -6.86
CA ILE A 46 -3.42 9.70 -7.23
C ILE A 46 -3.61 10.07 -8.71
N LEU A 47 -4.20 9.15 -9.48
CA LEU A 47 -4.40 9.23 -10.94
C LEU A 47 -5.88 9.10 -11.32
#